data_AF-G6YS12-F1
#
_entry.id   AF-G6YS12-F1
#
_cell.length_a   1.000
_cell.length_b   1.000
_cell.length_c   1.000
_cell.angle_alpha   90.00
_cell.angle_beta   90.00
_cell.angle_gamma   90.00
#
_symmetry.space_group_name_H-M   'P 1'
#
loop_
_entity.id
_entity.type
_entity.pdbx_description
1 polymer ?
#
loop_
_entity_poly.entity_id
_entity_poly.type
_entity_poly.pdbx_seq_one_letter_code
_entity_poly.pdbx_strand_id
1 'polypeptide(L)'
;MSASFQKTRKYGLVAGVWLFIVPAISSAHFLELIPQHAVVSEQTGRSINLDIQFTHPMASGPRMDMGTPVRFGVMTRGEKEDLLGSLTKEEDDEKRHYSSGYSIQQPGDHVFFIEPEPYWEPSEQAMIIHYTKAIVSAYGGDGAWDQLVGMPVEIEPMTQPYGLWSGNLFRGVVLKDGEPVPGATVEVEWRNDGSVAIPSDEFVTQTIKADQQGVFSYAMPRDGWWGFAALLTADKPMKNPDGETVDVEEGGLIWVYVQDME
;
A
#
# COMPACT_ATOMS: atom_id res chain seq x y z
N MET A 1 62.11 48.40 -40.84
CA MET A 1 61.50 48.16 -39.51
C MET A 1 60.06 48.64 -39.54
N SER A 2 59.10 47.73 -39.65
CA SER A 2 57.68 48.02 -39.37
C SER A 2 57.02 46.70 -38.96
N ALA A 3 56.42 46.70 -37.78
CA ALA A 3 56.06 45.52 -37.00
C ALA A 3 54.73 44.91 -37.44
N SER A 4 54.67 43.56 -37.45
CA SER A 4 53.44 42.80 -37.67
C SER A 4 52.57 42.77 -36.41
N PHE A 5 51.29 43.11 -36.53
CA PHE A 5 50.31 42.94 -35.46
C PHE A 5 49.67 41.55 -35.55
N GLN A 6 50.02 40.64 -34.64
CA GLN A 6 49.27 39.39 -34.41
C GLN A 6 48.08 39.67 -33.46
N LYS A 7 46.86 39.46 -33.94
CA LYS A 7 45.66 39.40 -33.08
C LYS A 7 45.59 38.04 -32.41
N THR A 8 45.84 38.00 -31.10
CA THR A 8 45.55 36.85 -30.24
C THR A 8 44.04 36.71 -30.03
N ARG A 9 43.47 35.61 -30.53
CA ARG A 9 42.06 35.25 -30.34
C ARG A 9 41.94 34.54 -28.98
N LYS A 10 41.37 35.21 -27.98
CA LYS A 10 41.06 34.62 -26.68
C LYS A 10 39.88 33.66 -26.83
N TYR A 11 40.10 32.37 -26.64
CA TYR A 11 39.02 31.39 -26.49
C TYR A 11 38.51 31.49 -25.05
N GLY A 12 37.29 32.01 -24.87
CA GLY A 12 36.60 31.97 -23.59
C GLY A 12 36.10 30.55 -23.32
N LEU A 13 36.55 29.95 -22.22
CA LEU A 13 36.05 28.68 -21.72
C LEU A 13 34.66 28.93 -21.12
N VAL A 14 33.60 28.50 -21.81
CA VAL A 14 32.25 28.46 -21.24
C VAL A 14 32.14 27.16 -20.44
N ALA A 15 32.21 27.25 -19.12
CA ALA A 15 31.94 26.14 -18.22
C ALA A 15 30.42 25.88 -18.24
N GLY A 16 29.99 24.84 -18.97
CA GLY A 16 28.60 24.40 -18.94
C GLY A 16 28.29 23.74 -17.60
N VAL A 17 27.38 24.34 -16.83
CA VAL A 17 26.75 23.71 -15.67
C VAL A 17 25.77 22.67 -16.21
N TRP A 18 26.13 21.39 -16.11
CA TRP A 18 25.22 20.29 -16.38
C TRP A 18 24.31 20.13 -15.16
N LEU A 19 23.06 20.60 -15.30
CA LEU A 19 22.00 20.32 -14.35
C LEU A 19 21.60 18.85 -14.54
N PHE A 20 22.11 17.97 -13.68
CA PHE A 20 21.63 16.59 -13.61
C PHE A 20 20.22 16.62 -13.01
N ILE A 21 19.21 16.47 -13.85
CA ILE A 21 17.85 16.15 -13.40
C ILE A 21 17.92 14.69 -12.96
N VAL A 22 17.94 14.46 -11.65
CA VAL A 22 17.71 13.12 -11.09
C VAL A 22 16.22 12.85 -11.29
N PRO A 23 15.82 11.79 -12.01
CA PRO A 23 14.42 11.42 -12.08
C PRO A 23 13.93 11.13 -10.66
N ALA A 24 12.84 11.79 -10.26
CA ALA A 24 12.14 11.43 -9.05
C ALA A 24 11.46 10.09 -9.30
N ILE A 25 11.74 9.11 -8.46
CA ILE A 25 11.03 7.83 -8.45
C ILE A 25 9.59 8.18 -8.05
N SER A 26 8.65 8.05 -8.98
CA SER A 26 7.22 8.11 -8.66
C SER A 26 6.87 6.79 -8.00
N SER A 27 7.00 6.72 -6.68
CA SER A 27 6.77 5.51 -5.92
C SER A 27 5.36 5.53 -5.34
N ALA A 28 4.61 4.47 -5.54
CA ALA A 28 3.28 4.34 -4.97
C ALA A 28 3.32 4.28 -3.44
N HIS A 29 2.38 4.95 -2.80
CA HIS A 29 2.23 4.94 -1.36
C HIS A 29 1.37 3.74 -0.95
N PHE A 30 1.78 2.98 0.07
CA PHE A 30 0.95 1.91 0.63
C PHE A 30 0.86 2.00 2.14
N LEU A 31 -0.37 2.01 2.66
CA LEU A 31 -0.60 1.69 4.06
C LEU A 31 -0.54 0.17 4.23
N GLU A 32 0.60 -0.31 4.74
CA GLU A 32 0.80 -1.68 5.16
C GLU A 32 -0.06 -1.98 6.40
N LEU A 33 -0.83 -3.07 6.32
CA LEU A 33 -1.48 -3.72 7.47
C LEU A 33 -1.14 -5.20 7.36
N ILE A 34 -0.08 -5.62 8.04
CA ILE A 34 0.56 -6.91 7.82
C ILE A 34 0.43 -7.78 9.07
N PRO A 35 -0.47 -8.78 9.05
CA PRO A 35 -0.48 -9.81 10.05
C PRO A 35 0.81 -10.63 10.02
N GLN A 36 1.27 -11.06 11.20
CA GLN A 36 2.41 -11.98 11.33
C GLN A 36 2.21 -13.29 10.54
N HIS A 37 0.95 -13.75 10.47
CA HIS A 37 0.56 -14.96 9.76
C HIS A 37 -0.75 -14.72 9.00
N ALA A 38 -0.83 -15.16 7.75
CA ALA A 38 -2.08 -15.20 6.99
C ALA A 38 -3.02 -16.35 7.40
N VAL A 39 -2.45 -17.40 8.00
CA VAL A 39 -3.17 -18.56 8.53
C VAL A 39 -2.74 -18.84 9.96
N VAL A 40 -3.70 -18.87 10.87
CA VAL A 40 -3.55 -19.24 12.27
C VAL A 40 -4.01 -20.67 12.50
N SER A 41 -3.14 -21.47 13.13
CA SER A 41 -3.38 -22.88 13.45
C SER A 41 -2.89 -23.22 14.87
N GLU A 42 -2.94 -24.50 15.24
CA GLU A 42 -2.33 -24.97 16.48
C GLU A 42 -0.82 -24.70 16.52
N GLN A 43 -0.15 -24.75 15.37
CA GLN A 43 1.30 -24.58 15.26
C GLN A 43 1.74 -23.12 15.43
N THR A 44 0.99 -22.16 14.87
CA THR A 44 1.29 -20.72 15.03
C THR A 44 0.84 -20.18 16.39
N GLY A 45 -0.11 -20.85 17.04
CA GLY A 45 -0.76 -20.35 18.25
C GLY A 45 -1.82 -19.30 17.93
N ARG A 46 -2.57 -18.89 18.96
CA ARG A 46 -3.74 -17.99 18.82
C ARG A 46 -3.43 -16.50 18.85
N SER A 47 -2.21 -16.13 19.20
CA SER A 47 -1.81 -14.72 19.29
C SER A 47 -1.12 -14.33 17.99
N ILE A 48 -1.54 -13.22 17.41
CA ILE A 48 -0.92 -12.65 16.22
C ILE A 48 -0.55 -11.19 16.49
N ASN A 49 0.56 -10.76 15.92
CA ASN A 49 0.92 -9.36 15.85
C ASN A 49 0.59 -8.82 14.46
N LEU A 50 0.22 -7.55 14.39
CA LEU A 50 0.03 -6.79 13.18
C LEU A 50 1.04 -5.65 13.15
N ASP A 51 1.74 -5.53 12.03
CA ASP A 51 2.64 -4.41 11.71
C ASP A 51 1.91 -3.44 10.80
N ILE A 52 1.98 -2.15 11.13
CA ILE A 52 1.21 -1.09 10.46
C ILE A 52 2.12 0.08 10.18
N GLN A 53 2.36 0.34 8.91
CA GLN A 53 3.22 1.45 8.47
C GLN A 53 2.77 2.01 7.13
N PHE A 54 3.04 3.28 6.89
CA PHE A 54 2.87 3.88 5.57
C PHE A 54 4.26 3.94 4.91
N THR A 55 4.45 3.26 3.78
CA THR A 55 5.76 3.13 3.12
C THR A 55 5.64 2.84 1.61
N HIS A 56 6.78 2.61 0.97
CA HIS A 56 6.91 2.04 -0.38
C HIS A 56 7.39 0.57 -0.28
N PRO A 57 6.50 -0.43 -0.38
CA PRO A 57 6.80 -1.82 -0.05
C PRO A 57 7.93 -2.43 -0.88
N MET A 58 7.95 -2.21 -2.20
CA MET A 58 8.93 -2.82 -3.08
C MET A 58 10.31 -2.18 -2.92
N ALA A 59 10.36 -0.86 -2.69
CA ALA A 59 11.57 -0.09 -2.44
C ALA A 59 12.07 -0.19 -0.98
N SER A 60 11.28 -0.77 -0.08
CA SER A 60 11.53 -0.86 1.36
C SER A 60 11.72 0.50 2.03
N GLY A 61 10.94 1.50 1.61
CA GLY A 61 10.94 2.86 2.17
C GLY A 61 11.19 3.97 1.15
N PRO A 62 11.28 5.24 1.61
CA PRO A 62 11.19 5.66 3.00
C PRO A 62 9.81 5.45 3.65
N ARG A 63 9.80 5.43 4.99
CA ARG A 63 8.56 5.45 5.79
C ARG A 63 7.98 6.86 5.82
N MET A 64 6.67 6.96 5.70
CA MET A 64 5.91 8.19 5.90
C MET A 64 5.44 8.30 7.36
N ASP A 65 5.32 9.52 7.86
CA ASP A 65 4.90 9.76 9.25
C ASP A 65 3.39 9.58 9.38
N MET A 66 2.95 8.52 10.07
CA MET A 66 1.54 8.26 10.25
C MET A 66 0.93 9.13 11.35
N GLY A 67 -0.23 9.73 11.05
CA GLY A 67 -1.11 10.26 12.08
C GLY A 67 -1.75 9.18 12.95
N THR A 68 -2.62 9.54 13.89
CA THR A 68 -3.35 8.55 14.70
C THR A 68 -4.53 8.00 13.92
N PRO A 69 -4.61 6.67 13.65
CA PRO A 69 -5.69 6.11 12.85
C PRO A 69 -7.08 6.54 13.35
N VAL A 70 -8.00 6.79 12.42
CA VAL A 70 -9.38 7.16 12.73
C VAL A 70 -10.16 5.93 13.16
N ARG A 71 -9.92 4.79 12.51
CA ARG A 71 -10.49 3.48 12.85
C ARG A 71 -9.42 2.40 12.74
N PHE A 72 -9.44 1.46 13.66
CA PHE A 72 -8.71 0.21 13.54
C PHE A 72 -9.53 -0.88 14.21
N GLY A 73 -9.68 -2.03 13.55
CA GLY A 73 -10.57 -3.07 14.04
C GLY A 73 -10.40 -4.39 13.31
N VAL A 74 -11.18 -5.36 13.76
CA VAL A 74 -11.31 -6.67 13.13
C VAL A 74 -12.78 -7.00 12.94
N MET A 75 -13.10 -7.61 11.81
CA MET A 75 -14.44 -8.12 11.51
C MET A 75 -14.41 -9.64 11.38
N THR A 76 -15.28 -10.32 12.12
CA THR A 76 -15.42 -11.78 12.09
C THR A 76 -16.91 -12.13 12.01
N ARG A 77 -17.31 -12.86 10.96
CA ARG A 77 -18.73 -13.23 10.71
C ARG A 77 -19.68 -12.01 10.70
N GLY A 78 -19.23 -10.90 10.14
CA GLY A 78 -20.00 -9.64 10.05
C GLY A 78 -20.03 -8.81 11.33
N GLU A 79 -19.51 -9.30 12.44
CA GLU A 79 -19.39 -8.54 13.69
C GLU A 79 -18.06 -7.81 13.75
N LYS A 80 -18.08 -6.51 14.08
CA LYS A 80 -16.87 -5.68 14.18
C LYS A 80 -16.47 -5.49 15.64
N GLU A 81 -15.19 -5.66 15.91
CA GLU A 81 -14.53 -5.33 17.16
C GLU A 81 -13.63 -4.10 16.94
N ASP A 82 -13.78 -3.10 17.80
CA ASP A 82 -12.90 -1.92 17.81
C ASP A 82 -11.58 -2.28 18.48
N LEU A 83 -10.48 -2.06 17.76
CA LEU A 83 -9.12 -2.32 18.23
C LEU A 83 -8.31 -1.02 18.32
N LEU A 84 -8.91 0.16 18.20
CA LEU A 84 -8.17 1.41 18.15
C LEU A 84 -7.33 1.63 19.41
N GLY A 85 -7.87 1.24 20.57
CA GLY A 85 -7.17 1.29 21.85
C GLY A 85 -6.07 0.24 22.05
N SER A 86 -5.91 -0.73 21.13
CA SER A 86 -4.84 -1.74 21.18
C SER A 86 -3.60 -1.35 20.39
N LEU A 87 -3.64 -0.26 19.62
CA LEU A 87 -2.50 0.25 18.87
C LEU A 87 -1.37 0.66 19.82
N THR A 88 -0.20 0.09 19.57
CA THR A 88 1.05 0.52 20.18
C THR A 88 1.74 1.44 19.20
N LYS A 89 1.93 2.70 19.60
CA LYS A 89 2.65 3.69 18.81
C LYS A 89 4.15 3.41 18.88
N GLU A 90 4.78 3.33 17.72
CA GLU A 90 6.21 3.16 17.54
C GLU A 90 6.76 4.31 16.68
N GLU A 91 8.06 4.57 16.77
CA GLU A 91 8.72 5.68 16.08
C GLU A 91 10.15 5.30 15.72
N ASP A 92 10.45 5.29 14.43
CA ASP A 92 11.79 5.06 13.87
C ASP A 92 12.12 6.21 12.92
N ASP A 93 13.33 6.76 12.98
CA ASP A 93 13.76 7.89 12.15
C ASP A 93 12.77 9.08 12.15
N GLU A 94 12.17 9.37 13.32
CA GLU A 94 11.14 10.41 13.51
C GLU A 94 9.85 10.17 12.69
N LYS A 95 9.64 8.94 12.20
CA LYS A 95 8.44 8.51 11.48
C LYS A 95 7.63 7.58 12.34
N ARG A 96 6.42 8.02 12.68
CA ARG A 96 5.47 7.24 13.46
C ARG A 96 4.90 6.10 12.65
N HIS A 97 4.75 4.98 13.32
CA HIS A 97 4.02 3.81 12.85
C HIS A 97 3.38 3.09 14.03
N TYR A 98 2.72 1.97 13.77
CA TYR A 98 1.98 1.27 14.81
C TYR A 98 2.17 -0.24 14.71
N SER A 99 2.04 -0.89 15.85
CA SER A 99 1.81 -2.33 15.94
C SER A 99 0.55 -2.61 16.75
N SER A 100 0.00 -3.81 16.62
CA SER A 100 -1.08 -4.27 17.48
C SER A 100 -0.98 -5.78 17.71
N GLY A 101 -1.32 -6.22 18.91
CA GLY A 101 -1.49 -7.64 19.23
C GLY A 101 -2.96 -8.01 19.28
N TYR A 102 -3.32 -9.14 18.65
CA TYR A 102 -4.66 -9.71 18.73
C TYR A 102 -4.61 -11.18 19.14
N SER A 103 -5.58 -11.61 19.96
CA SER A 103 -5.74 -13.01 20.32
C SER A 103 -7.02 -13.56 19.69
N ILE A 104 -6.87 -14.50 18.77
CA ILE A 104 -7.96 -15.18 18.10
C ILE A 104 -8.86 -15.87 19.14
N GLN A 105 -10.13 -15.46 19.16
CA GLN A 105 -11.13 -15.98 20.10
C GLN A 105 -11.94 -17.15 19.54
N GLN A 106 -12.05 -17.25 18.21
CA GLN A 106 -12.87 -18.27 17.54
C GLN A 106 -12.34 -18.64 16.16
N PRO A 107 -12.66 -19.83 15.62
CA PRO A 107 -12.36 -20.20 14.23
C PRO A 107 -13.12 -19.37 13.20
N GLY A 108 -12.49 -19.13 12.05
CA GLY A 108 -13.05 -18.41 10.90
C GLY A 108 -12.12 -17.31 10.39
N ASP A 109 -12.59 -16.60 9.37
CA ASP A 109 -11.84 -15.48 8.80
C ASP A 109 -11.97 -14.21 9.65
N HIS A 110 -10.84 -13.56 9.88
CA HIS A 110 -10.71 -12.30 10.60
C HIS A 110 -10.23 -11.25 9.62
N VAL A 111 -11.10 -10.31 9.28
CA VAL A 111 -10.80 -9.19 8.38
C VAL A 111 -10.32 -8.02 9.22
N PHE A 112 -9.01 -7.85 9.33
CA PHE A 112 -8.42 -6.67 9.96
C PHE A 112 -8.54 -5.49 9.01
N PHE A 113 -8.88 -4.32 9.54
CA PHE A 113 -9.04 -3.11 8.75
C PHE A 113 -8.54 -1.87 9.48
N ILE A 114 -8.11 -0.89 8.71
CA ILE A 114 -7.64 0.41 9.21
C ILE A 114 -8.11 1.54 8.30
N GLU A 115 -8.54 2.62 8.93
CA GLU A 115 -8.67 3.94 8.32
C GLU A 115 -7.62 4.86 8.94
N PRO A 116 -6.63 5.35 8.17
CA PRO A 116 -5.60 6.22 8.70
C PRO A 116 -6.14 7.64 8.96
N GLU A 117 -5.41 8.43 9.74
CA GLU A 117 -5.51 9.88 9.61
C GLU A 117 -5.01 10.29 8.21
N PRO A 118 -5.69 11.22 7.52
CA PRO A 118 -5.24 11.69 6.21
C PRO A 118 -3.80 12.19 6.24
N TYR A 119 -2.98 11.71 5.30
CA TYR A 119 -1.58 12.07 5.15
C TYR A 119 -1.44 13.14 4.06
N TRP A 120 -0.59 14.15 4.28
CA TRP A 120 -0.24 15.12 3.24
C TRP A 120 1.01 14.66 2.53
N GLU A 121 0.93 14.41 1.22
CA GLU A 121 2.10 14.06 0.41
C GLU A 121 2.60 15.29 -0.36
N PRO A 122 3.71 15.92 0.07
CA PRO A 122 4.17 17.16 -0.54
C PRO A 122 4.60 16.99 -2.00
N SER A 123 5.09 15.82 -2.41
CA SER A 123 5.53 15.60 -3.79
C SER A 123 4.36 15.51 -4.76
N GLU A 124 3.20 15.04 -4.29
CA GLU A 124 1.97 14.89 -5.08
C GLU A 124 1.02 16.08 -4.94
N GLN A 125 1.23 16.94 -3.93
CA GLN A 125 0.35 18.07 -3.61
C GLN A 125 -1.10 17.63 -3.34
N ALA A 126 -1.27 16.44 -2.76
CA ALA A 126 -2.55 15.85 -2.44
C ALA A 126 -2.59 15.32 -1.00
N MET A 127 -3.80 15.25 -0.44
CA MET A 127 -4.03 14.44 0.75
C MET A 127 -4.24 12.98 0.32
N ILE A 128 -3.75 12.03 1.11
CA ILE A 128 -3.86 10.61 0.86
C ILE A 128 -4.64 9.95 2.00
N ILE A 129 -5.64 9.16 1.65
CA ILE A 129 -6.39 8.30 2.56
C ILE A 129 -6.45 6.91 1.96
N HIS A 130 -5.71 5.97 2.53
CA HIS A 130 -5.70 4.57 2.08
C HIS A 130 -6.40 3.70 3.12
N TYR A 131 -7.61 3.25 2.82
CA TYR A 131 -8.34 2.30 3.66
C TYR A 131 -7.82 0.89 3.37
N THR A 132 -7.19 0.27 4.36
CA THR A 132 -6.50 -1.01 4.16
C THR A 132 -7.19 -2.12 4.90
N LYS A 133 -7.28 -3.31 4.28
CA LYS A 133 -7.62 -4.56 4.97
C LYS A 133 -6.65 -5.70 4.69
N ALA A 134 -6.61 -6.65 5.62
CA ALA A 134 -5.93 -7.94 5.47
C ALA A 134 -6.77 -9.04 6.13
N ILE A 135 -6.79 -10.23 5.54
CA ILE A 135 -7.62 -11.34 6.02
C ILE A 135 -6.71 -12.42 6.61
N VAL A 136 -7.00 -12.82 7.84
CA VAL A 136 -6.35 -13.96 8.51
C VAL A 136 -7.36 -15.09 8.66
N SER A 137 -7.02 -16.27 8.13
CA SER A 137 -7.80 -17.48 8.37
C SER A 137 -7.41 -18.09 9.71
N ALA A 138 -8.38 -18.44 10.57
CA ALA A 138 -8.08 -19.10 11.83
C ALA A 138 -8.75 -20.47 11.97
N TYR A 139 -7.94 -21.47 12.30
CA TYR A 139 -8.35 -22.82 12.68
C TYR A 139 -9.26 -23.54 11.68
N GLY A 140 -9.19 -23.18 10.39
CA GLY A 140 -10.00 -23.79 9.32
C GLY A 140 -11.51 -23.65 9.51
N GLY A 141 -11.96 -22.59 10.20
CA GLY A 141 -13.38 -22.31 10.40
C GLY A 141 -14.10 -21.87 9.12
N ASP A 142 -15.43 -21.67 9.22
CA ASP A 142 -16.26 -21.22 8.10
C ASP A 142 -15.73 -19.91 7.48
N GLY A 143 -15.70 -19.87 6.15
CA GLY A 143 -15.15 -18.76 5.38
C GLY A 143 -16.05 -17.54 5.34
N ALA A 144 -15.44 -16.37 5.46
CA ALA A 144 -16.05 -15.04 5.34
C ALA A 144 -15.06 -14.03 4.72
N TRP A 145 -14.06 -14.53 4.00
CA TRP A 145 -12.96 -13.76 3.43
C TRP A 145 -13.39 -12.74 2.37
N ASP A 146 -14.58 -12.90 1.79
CA ASP A 146 -15.21 -12.00 0.83
C ASP A 146 -16.09 -10.92 1.47
N GLN A 147 -16.21 -10.90 2.81
CA GLN A 147 -17.01 -9.87 3.49
C GLN A 147 -16.38 -8.48 3.35
N LEU A 148 -17.22 -7.53 2.97
CA LEU A 148 -16.86 -6.11 2.90
C LEU A 148 -16.94 -5.46 4.27
N VAL A 149 -15.94 -4.66 4.60
CA VAL A 149 -15.90 -3.83 5.79
C VAL A 149 -16.84 -2.64 5.63
N GLY A 150 -17.10 -2.19 4.40
CA GLY A 150 -17.87 -0.97 4.09
C GLY A 150 -16.99 0.27 4.17
N MET A 151 -15.78 0.19 3.60
CA MET A 151 -14.89 1.34 3.45
C MET A 151 -15.31 2.14 2.20
N PRO A 152 -15.09 3.47 2.14
CA PRO A 152 -15.50 4.30 1.00
C PRO A 152 -14.93 3.82 -0.33
N VAL A 153 -13.67 3.40 -0.34
CA VAL A 153 -13.06 2.63 -1.43
C VAL A 153 -12.62 1.30 -0.87
N GLU A 154 -13.01 0.21 -1.51
CA GLU A 154 -12.76 -1.13 -1.02
C GLU A 154 -12.54 -2.12 -2.15
N ILE A 155 -11.64 -3.09 -1.96
CA ILE A 155 -11.47 -4.21 -2.88
C ILE A 155 -12.27 -5.41 -2.35
N GLU A 156 -13.23 -5.90 -3.11
CA GLU A 156 -13.88 -7.19 -2.88
C GLU A 156 -12.98 -8.30 -3.45
N PRO A 157 -12.40 -9.20 -2.65
CA PRO A 157 -11.62 -10.30 -3.20
C PRO A 157 -12.54 -11.30 -3.91
N MET A 158 -12.13 -11.78 -5.08
CA MET A 158 -12.74 -12.90 -5.80
C MET A 158 -11.91 -14.19 -5.69
N THR A 159 -10.67 -14.08 -5.18
CA THR A 159 -9.80 -15.20 -4.84
C THR A 159 -9.50 -15.14 -3.34
N GLN A 160 -9.50 -16.29 -2.66
CA GLN A 160 -9.20 -16.39 -1.22
C GLN A 160 -7.81 -15.79 -0.90
N PRO A 161 -7.72 -14.70 -0.11
CA PRO A 161 -6.49 -13.93 0.12
C PRO A 161 -5.30 -14.67 0.78
N TYR A 162 -5.56 -15.76 1.48
CA TYR A 162 -4.56 -16.55 2.22
C TYR A 162 -4.33 -17.95 1.62
N GLY A 163 -5.03 -18.29 0.53
CA GLY A 163 -5.00 -19.60 -0.13
C GLY A 163 -4.25 -19.60 -1.47
N LEU A 164 -3.25 -18.74 -1.60
CA LEU A 164 -2.54 -18.48 -2.86
C LEU A 164 -1.19 -19.18 -2.89
N TRP A 165 -0.94 -19.94 -3.95
CA TRP A 165 0.39 -20.41 -4.31
C TRP A 165 1.07 -19.43 -5.27
N SER A 166 2.39 -19.38 -5.28
CA SER A 166 3.14 -18.63 -6.29
C SER A 166 2.72 -19.05 -7.71
N GLY A 167 2.46 -18.05 -8.55
CA GLY A 167 1.90 -18.20 -9.89
C GLY A 167 0.36 -18.20 -9.96
N ASN A 168 -0.35 -18.26 -8.82
CA ASN A 168 -1.81 -18.09 -8.82
C ASN A 168 -2.22 -16.67 -9.17
N LEU A 169 -3.44 -16.54 -9.69
CA LEU A 169 -4.10 -15.26 -9.93
C LEU A 169 -4.88 -14.82 -8.68
N PHE A 170 -4.50 -13.68 -8.12
CA PHE A 170 -5.42 -12.90 -7.30
C PHE A 170 -6.39 -12.15 -8.22
N ARG A 171 -7.67 -12.13 -7.86
CA ARG A 171 -8.71 -11.37 -8.54
C ARG A 171 -9.47 -10.58 -7.50
N GLY A 172 -9.84 -9.35 -7.84
CA GLY A 172 -10.67 -8.51 -6.99
C GLY A 172 -11.55 -7.58 -7.81
N VAL A 173 -12.57 -7.02 -7.16
CA VAL A 173 -13.44 -5.97 -7.70
C VAL A 173 -13.14 -4.67 -6.95
N VAL A 174 -12.83 -3.60 -7.66
CA VAL A 174 -12.70 -2.27 -7.07
C VAL A 174 -14.09 -1.70 -6.86
N LEU A 175 -14.41 -1.32 -5.62
CA LEU A 175 -15.67 -0.71 -5.24
C LEU A 175 -15.46 0.72 -4.73
N LYS A 176 -16.40 1.60 -5.06
CA LYS A 176 -16.58 2.91 -4.40
C LYS A 176 -18.00 2.97 -3.86
N ASP A 177 -18.14 3.19 -2.56
CA ASP A 177 -19.43 3.16 -1.84
C ASP A 177 -20.25 1.89 -2.10
N GLY A 178 -19.56 0.75 -2.25
CA GLY A 178 -20.16 -0.56 -2.53
C GLY A 178 -20.49 -0.83 -4.01
N GLU A 179 -20.27 0.13 -4.91
CA GLU A 179 -20.54 -0.03 -6.35
C GLU A 179 -19.24 -0.26 -7.14
N PRO A 180 -19.20 -1.18 -8.13
CA PRO A 180 -18.01 -1.41 -8.94
C PRO A 180 -17.53 -0.18 -9.70
N VAL A 181 -16.21 -0.04 -9.83
CA VAL A 181 -15.57 1.10 -10.51
C VAL A 181 -14.88 0.68 -11.82
N PRO A 182 -15.52 0.88 -12.98
CA PRO A 182 -14.95 0.57 -14.27
C PRO A 182 -13.65 1.34 -14.54
N GLY A 183 -12.63 0.64 -15.05
CA GLY A 183 -11.38 1.29 -15.45
C GLY A 183 -10.53 1.82 -14.30
N ALA A 184 -10.85 1.48 -13.04
CA ALA A 184 -10.05 1.86 -11.88
C ALA A 184 -8.59 1.44 -12.05
N THR A 185 -7.68 2.30 -11.61
CA THR A 185 -6.26 1.99 -11.54
C THR A 185 -5.97 1.22 -10.26
N VAL A 186 -5.29 0.08 -10.37
CA VAL A 186 -4.82 -0.70 -9.23
C VAL A 186 -3.30 -0.79 -9.31
N GLU A 187 -2.64 -0.31 -8.27
CA GLU A 187 -1.20 -0.43 -8.10
C GLU A 187 -0.86 -1.67 -7.27
N VAL A 188 0.23 -2.32 -7.64
CA VAL A 188 0.65 -3.60 -7.07
C VAL A 188 2.12 -3.52 -6.69
N GLU A 189 2.39 -3.84 -5.43
CA GLU A 189 3.74 -3.99 -4.91
C GLU A 189 3.87 -5.25 -4.05
N TRP A 190 5.07 -5.82 -4.07
CA TRP A 190 5.46 -6.89 -3.15
C TRP A 190 6.18 -6.26 -1.96
N ARG A 191 5.87 -6.71 -0.75
CA ARG A 191 6.58 -6.30 0.46
C ARG A 191 7.99 -6.89 0.44
N ASN A 192 8.94 -6.13 -0.09
CA ASN A 192 10.29 -6.61 -0.34
C ASN A 192 11.06 -6.81 0.96
N ASP A 193 11.60 -8.02 1.14
CA ASP A 193 12.42 -8.43 2.29
C ASP A 193 13.91 -8.14 2.10
N GLY A 194 14.27 -7.45 1.01
CA GLY A 194 15.64 -7.13 0.60
C GLY A 194 16.30 -8.20 -0.27
N SER A 195 15.61 -9.28 -0.60
CA SER A 195 16.13 -10.34 -1.47
C SER A 195 15.96 -10.06 -2.97
N VAL A 196 15.18 -9.05 -3.36
CA VAL A 196 15.03 -8.62 -4.77
C VAL A 196 15.73 -7.29 -5.00
N ALA A 197 16.67 -7.29 -5.95
CA ALA A 197 17.17 -6.06 -6.54
C ALA A 197 16.20 -5.57 -7.63
N ILE A 198 15.78 -4.32 -7.53
CA ILE A 198 14.86 -3.70 -8.50
C ILE A 198 15.65 -3.31 -9.76
N PRO A 199 15.32 -3.86 -10.94
CA PRO A 199 16.09 -3.60 -12.16
C PRO A 199 15.81 -2.22 -12.78
N SER A 200 14.62 -1.66 -12.59
CA SER A 200 14.23 -0.30 -12.99
C SER A 200 12.93 0.13 -12.29
N ASP A 201 12.57 1.41 -12.39
CA ASP A 201 11.41 2.01 -11.72
C ASP A 201 10.09 1.30 -12.09
N GLU A 202 9.96 0.78 -13.31
CA GLU A 202 8.77 0.02 -13.77
C GLU A 202 8.55 -1.29 -13.01
N PHE A 203 9.54 -1.75 -12.24
CA PHE A 203 9.45 -2.93 -11.39
C PHE A 203 9.28 -2.59 -9.90
N VAL A 204 9.23 -1.30 -9.54
CA VAL A 204 8.85 -0.85 -8.19
C VAL A 204 7.35 -1.06 -8.03
N THR A 205 6.55 -0.28 -8.78
CA THR A 205 5.09 -0.33 -8.76
C THR A 205 4.58 -0.82 -10.11
N GLN A 206 3.72 -1.83 -10.09
CA GLN A 206 3.04 -2.31 -11.30
C GLN A 206 1.59 -1.84 -11.32
N THR A 207 1.09 -1.48 -12.50
CA THR A 207 -0.25 -0.89 -12.64
C THR A 207 -1.17 -1.78 -13.47
N ILE A 208 -2.39 -1.98 -12.97
CA ILE A 208 -3.49 -2.69 -13.65
C ILE A 208 -4.64 -1.71 -13.85
N LYS A 209 -5.39 -1.89 -14.94
CA LYS A 209 -6.68 -1.24 -15.13
C LYS A 209 -7.79 -2.27 -14.98
N ALA A 210 -8.73 -1.99 -14.10
CA ALA A 210 -9.92 -2.81 -13.93
C ALA A 210 -10.79 -2.80 -15.21
N ASP A 211 -11.53 -3.88 -15.43
CA ASP A 211 -12.45 -4.00 -16.56
C ASP A 211 -13.75 -3.19 -16.35
N GLN A 212 -14.75 -3.41 -17.21
CA GLN A 212 -16.04 -2.70 -17.15
C GLN A 212 -16.91 -3.09 -15.95
N GLN A 213 -16.55 -4.14 -15.22
CA GLN A 213 -17.19 -4.59 -14.00
C GLN A 213 -16.35 -4.25 -12.76
N GLY A 214 -15.29 -3.43 -12.91
CA GLY A 214 -14.36 -3.12 -11.84
C GLY A 214 -13.44 -4.28 -11.46
N VAL A 215 -13.41 -5.37 -12.25
CA VAL A 215 -12.61 -6.56 -11.95
C VAL A 215 -11.17 -6.35 -12.42
N PHE A 216 -10.20 -6.75 -11.58
CA PHE A 216 -8.80 -6.85 -11.96
C PHE A 216 -8.26 -8.25 -11.62
N SER A 217 -7.09 -8.57 -12.18
CA SER A 217 -6.38 -9.82 -11.88
C SER A 217 -4.87 -9.65 -11.96
N TYR A 218 -4.14 -10.32 -11.09
CA TYR A 218 -2.67 -10.30 -11.07
C TYR A 218 -2.09 -11.66 -10.71
N ALA A 219 -1.05 -12.09 -11.42
CA ALA A 219 -0.32 -13.31 -11.12
C ALA A 219 0.90 -12.97 -10.26
N MET A 220 0.94 -13.48 -9.03
CA MET A 220 2.03 -13.16 -8.09
C MET A 220 3.16 -14.17 -8.27
N PRO A 221 4.35 -13.76 -8.74
CA PRO A 221 5.43 -14.68 -9.08
C PRO A 221 6.22 -15.19 -7.87
N ARG A 222 5.91 -14.73 -6.65
CA ARG A 222 6.74 -14.94 -5.48
C ARG A 222 5.93 -15.07 -4.20
N ASP A 223 6.46 -15.86 -3.27
CA ASP A 223 6.01 -15.96 -1.89
C ASP A 223 6.08 -14.61 -1.13
N GLY A 224 5.27 -14.46 -0.09
CA GLY A 224 5.23 -13.28 0.76
C GLY A 224 3.98 -12.42 0.59
N TRP A 225 4.04 -11.20 1.13
CA TRP A 225 2.91 -10.27 1.15
C TRP A 225 2.87 -9.41 -0.11
N TRP A 226 1.70 -9.36 -0.74
CA TRP A 226 1.43 -8.52 -1.91
C TRP A 226 0.32 -7.53 -1.59
N GLY A 227 0.57 -6.26 -1.88
CA GLY A 227 -0.36 -5.16 -1.68
C GLY A 227 -1.02 -4.80 -3.01
N PHE A 228 -2.33 -4.57 -2.98
CA PHE A 228 -3.11 -4.03 -4.09
C PHE A 228 -3.78 -2.74 -3.63
N ALA A 229 -3.45 -1.62 -4.27
CA ALA A 229 -4.01 -0.30 -3.97
C ALA A 229 -4.87 0.18 -5.14
N ALA A 230 -6.19 0.18 -4.96
CA ALA A 230 -7.11 0.76 -5.93
C ALA A 230 -7.29 2.25 -5.65
N LEU A 231 -6.67 3.10 -6.47
CA LEU A 231 -6.57 4.54 -6.24
C LEU A 231 -7.64 5.29 -7.03
N LEU A 232 -8.42 6.11 -6.33
CA LEU A 232 -9.46 6.96 -6.89
C LEU A 232 -9.28 8.40 -6.38
N THR A 233 -9.86 9.36 -7.09
CA THR A 233 -9.98 10.72 -6.55
C THR A 233 -11.24 10.79 -5.68
N ALA A 234 -11.11 11.35 -4.46
CA ALA A 234 -12.26 11.57 -3.60
C ALA A 234 -13.21 12.61 -4.22
N ASP A 235 -14.50 12.55 -3.85
CA ASP A 235 -15.50 13.48 -4.39
C ASP A 235 -15.37 14.90 -3.80
N LYS A 236 -14.74 15.00 -2.61
CA LYS A 236 -14.59 16.25 -1.88
C LYS A 236 -13.12 16.52 -1.57
N PRO A 237 -12.65 17.75 -1.83
CA PRO A 237 -11.29 18.12 -1.47
C PRO A 237 -11.15 18.31 0.04
N MET A 238 -9.90 18.34 0.52
CA MET A 238 -9.56 18.57 1.92
C MET A 238 -8.65 19.78 2.10
N LYS A 239 -8.42 20.16 3.36
CA LYS A 239 -7.40 21.14 3.70
C LYS A 239 -6.06 20.46 3.91
N ASN A 240 -5.00 20.95 3.26
CA ASN A 240 -3.63 20.57 3.59
C ASN A 240 -3.19 21.23 4.91
N PRO A 241 -1.99 20.91 5.44
CA PRO A 241 -1.48 21.51 6.68
C PRO A 241 -1.36 23.04 6.65
N ASP A 242 -1.20 23.64 5.46
CA ASP A 242 -1.13 25.10 5.26
C ASP A 242 -2.53 25.75 5.14
N GLY A 243 -3.61 24.96 5.18
CA GLY A 243 -5.00 25.43 5.11
C GLY A 243 -5.52 25.65 3.69
N GLU A 244 -4.78 25.24 2.67
CA GLU A 244 -5.17 25.30 1.26
C GLU A 244 -6.10 24.15 0.90
N THR A 245 -7.03 24.37 -0.03
CA THR A 245 -7.92 23.29 -0.51
C THR A 245 -7.20 22.52 -1.61
N VAL A 246 -7.04 21.22 -1.40
CA VAL A 246 -6.28 20.30 -2.27
C VAL A 246 -7.11 19.06 -2.60
N ASP A 247 -6.75 18.38 -3.68
CA ASP A 247 -7.34 17.10 -4.04
C ASP A 247 -6.99 16.02 -3.01
N VAL A 248 -7.81 14.97 -2.98
CA VAL A 248 -7.61 13.83 -2.10
C VAL A 248 -7.54 12.57 -2.96
N GLU A 249 -6.43 11.86 -2.84
CA GLU A 249 -6.32 10.48 -3.27
C GLU A 249 -6.96 9.58 -2.22
N GLU A 250 -7.96 8.80 -2.66
CA GLU A 250 -8.69 7.87 -1.84
C GLU A 250 -8.45 6.45 -2.37
N GLY A 251 -7.79 5.63 -1.55
CA GLY A 251 -7.34 4.29 -1.91
C GLY A 251 -8.05 3.20 -1.14
N GLY A 252 -8.50 2.15 -1.82
CA GLY A 252 -8.92 0.90 -1.21
C GLY A 252 -7.82 -0.14 -1.33
N LEU A 253 -7.24 -0.58 -0.22
CA LEU A 253 -6.10 -1.47 -0.18
C LEU A 253 -6.46 -2.85 0.39
N ILE A 254 -5.90 -3.90 -0.21
CA ILE A 254 -5.92 -5.25 0.35
C ILE A 254 -4.52 -5.87 0.30
N TRP A 255 -4.13 -6.50 1.41
CA TRP A 255 -2.92 -7.31 1.50
C TRP A 255 -3.26 -8.80 1.46
N VAL A 256 -2.59 -9.53 0.58
CA VAL A 256 -2.74 -10.99 0.40
C VAL A 256 -1.40 -11.67 0.61
N TYR A 257 -1.42 -12.94 1.00
CA TYR A 257 -0.20 -13.72 1.22
C TYR A 257 -0.11 -14.88 0.22
N VAL A 258 1.08 -15.04 -0.35
CA VAL A 258 1.40 -16.08 -1.31
C VAL A 258 2.42 -17.03 -0.69
N GLN A 259 2.21 -18.32 -0.89
CA GLN A 259 3.10 -19.39 -0.42
C GLN A 259 3.74 -20.10 -1.62
N ASP A 260 5.00 -20.50 -1.51
CA ASP A 260 5.62 -21.42 -2.50
C ASP A 260 5.19 -22.88 -2.26
N MET A 261 5.05 -23.65 -3.34
CA MET A 261 4.90 -25.10 -3.24
C MET A 261 6.25 -25.74 -2.91
N GLU A 262 6.30 -26.54 -1.85
CA GLU A 262 7.48 -27.36 -1.48
C GLU A 262 7.47 -28.75 -2.13
#